data_AF-A0A3D4B7G7-F1
#
_entry.id   AF-A0A3D4B7G7-F1
#
_cell.length_a   1.000
_cell.length_b   1.000
_cell.length_c   1.000
_cell.angle_alpha   90.00
_cell.angle_beta   90.00
_cell.angle_gamma   90.00
#
_symmetry.space_group_name_H-M   'P 1'
#
loop_
_entity.id
_entity.type
_entity.pdbx_description
1 polymer ?
#
loop_
_entity_poly.entity_id
_entity_poly.type
_entity_poly.pdbx_seq_one_letter_code
_entity_poly.pdbx_strand_id
1 'polypeptide(L)'
;MPRSEHIELDPRWLRKFRRSLLEWYSTHKRDLPWRHSDDPYAVWISEMMLQQTQVTQARPYFERFMSRFPTVADLGKASLDEVLKSWEGLGYYARARNLHSAAQQIVHEHHAKIPDDMETISSLPGIGPYTSAAV
;
A
#
# COMPACT_ATOMS: atom_id res chain seq x y z
N MET A 1 -4.39 0.70 35.87
CA MET A 1 -4.30 1.27 34.51
C MET A 1 -4.28 2.79 34.66
N PRO A 2 -3.15 3.49 34.47
CA PRO A 2 -3.19 4.95 34.47
C PRO A 2 -3.94 5.41 33.22
N ARG A 3 -4.84 6.39 33.40
CA ARG A 3 -5.64 7.00 32.35
C ARG A 3 -4.71 7.66 31.33
N SER A 4 -5.01 7.53 30.05
CA SER A 4 -4.40 8.32 28.99
C SER A 4 -4.58 9.81 29.28
N GLU A 5 -3.51 10.50 29.67
CA GLU A 5 -3.47 11.95 29.72
C GLU A 5 -3.68 12.48 28.30
N HIS A 6 -4.75 13.24 28.08
CA HIS A 6 -4.90 14.02 26.87
C HIS A 6 -3.81 15.08 26.85
N ILE A 7 -2.75 14.83 26.09
CA ILE A 7 -1.71 15.83 25.83
C ILE A 7 -2.33 16.88 24.91
N GLU A 8 -2.70 18.03 25.48
CA GLU A 8 -3.15 19.18 24.71
C GLU A 8 -1.92 19.85 24.08
N LEU A 9 -1.69 19.58 22.78
CA LEU A 9 -0.56 20.14 22.05
C LEU A 9 -0.82 21.59 21.67
N ASP A 10 0.12 22.50 21.97
CA ASP A 10 0.05 23.89 21.53
C ASP A 10 -0.13 23.99 20.00
N PRO A 11 -1.21 24.61 19.50
CA PRO A 11 -1.46 24.77 18.07
C PRO A 11 -0.32 25.47 17.31
N ARG A 12 0.41 26.40 17.95
CA ARG A 12 1.56 27.08 17.35
C ARG A 12 2.73 26.13 17.16
N TRP A 13 3.01 25.31 18.19
CA TRP A 13 4.00 24.27 18.11
C TRP A 13 3.64 23.23 17.03
N LEU A 14 2.40 22.76 16.99
CA LEU A 14 1.94 21.77 16.00
C LEU A 14 2.11 22.27 14.56
N ARG A 15 1.75 23.53 14.30
CA ARG A 15 1.94 24.15 12.98
C ARG A 15 3.43 24.24 12.62
N LYS A 16 4.29 24.63 13.57
CA LYS A 16 5.74 24.70 13.35
C LYS A 16 6.32 23.32 13.06
N PHE A 17 5.94 22.31 13.85
CA PHE A 17 6.37 20.93 13.68
C PHE A 17 6.00 20.38 12.30
N ARG A 18 4.72 20.51 11.90
CA ARG A 18 4.25 20.07 10.58
C ARG A 18 5.04 20.72 9.44
N ARG A 19 5.24 22.04 9.51
CA ARG A 19 6.03 22.76 8.50
C ARG A 19 7.47 22.25 8.42
N SER A 20 8.16 22.14 9.55
CA SER A 20 9.55 21.68 9.58
C SER A 20 9.69 20.23 9.11
N LEU A 21 8.73 19.35 9.45
CA LEU A 21 8.72 17.97 8.97
C LEU A 21 8.52 17.90 7.45
N LEU A 22 7.61 18.70 6.90
CA LEU A 22 7.35 18.74 5.45
C LEU A 22 8.55 19.32 4.66
N GLU A 23 9.19 20.39 5.17
CA GLU A 23 10.41 20.97 4.57
C GLU A 23 11.59 19.98 4.58
N TRP A 24 11.75 19.24 5.69
CA TRP A 24 12.74 18.19 5.76
C TRP A 24 12.42 17.08 4.75
N TYR A 25 11.17 16.64 4.68
CA TYR A 25 10.73 15.57 3.77
C TYR A 25 10.90 15.97 2.30
N SER A 26 10.58 17.21 1.92
CA SER A 26 10.75 17.67 0.54
C SER A 26 12.20 17.60 0.06
N THR A 27 13.15 17.75 0.98
CA THR A 27 14.59 17.81 0.69
C THR A 27 15.29 16.46 0.86
N HIS A 28 14.87 15.64 1.84
CA HIS A 28 15.58 14.43 2.27
C HIS A 28 14.82 13.13 2.01
N LYS A 29 13.64 13.17 1.37
CA LYS A 29 12.89 11.95 1.06
C LYS A 29 13.75 11.00 0.23
N ARG A 30 13.74 9.73 0.62
CA ARG A 30 14.31 8.66 -0.20
C ARG A 30 13.55 8.54 -1.52
N ASP A 31 14.31 8.31 -2.58
CA ASP A 31 13.81 7.99 -3.90
C ASP A 31 13.31 6.53 -3.92
N LEU A 32 11.99 6.36 -4.00
CA LEU A 32 11.33 5.05 -3.98
C LEU A 32 10.32 5.00 -5.13
N PRO A 33 10.31 3.91 -5.94
CA PRO A 33 9.54 3.88 -7.18
C PRO A 33 8.02 4.02 -6.96
N TRP A 34 7.50 3.49 -5.86
CA TRP A 34 6.09 3.66 -5.49
C TRP A 34 5.70 5.08 -5.03
N ARG A 35 6.67 5.98 -4.82
CA ARG A 35 6.41 7.40 -4.52
C ARG A 35 6.40 8.28 -5.77
N HIS A 36 6.60 7.70 -6.95
CA HIS A 36 6.58 8.42 -8.22
C HIS A 36 5.20 8.44 -8.87
N SER A 37 4.24 7.74 -8.27
CA SER A 37 2.86 7.62 -8.75
C SER A 37 1.90 7.89 -7.60
N ASP A 38 0.84 8.64 -7.89
CA ASP A 38 -0.34 8.79 -7.02
C ASP A 38 -1.43 7.76 -7.37
N ASP A 39 -1.10 6.76 -8.19
CA ASP A 39 -2.00 5.65 -8.54
C ASP A 39 -2.30 4.79 -7.30
N PRO A 40 -3.58 4.71 -6.85
CA PRO A 40 -3.97 3.88 -5.70
C PRO A 40 -3.55 2.42 -5.84
N TYR A 41 -3.47 1.89 -7.08
CA TYR A 41 -3.01 0.52 -7.31
C TYR A 41 -1.53 0.36 -6.95
N ALA A 42 -0.68 1.24 -7.46
CA ALA A 42 0.74 1.24 -7.16
C ALA A 42 1.01 1.42 -5.65
N VAL A 43 0.27 2.32 -4.99
CA VAL A 43 0.35 2.54 -3.54
C VAL A 43 -0.02 1.25 -2.80
N TRP A 44 -1.15 0.64 -3.13
CA TRP A 44 -1.61 -0.60 -2.51
C TRP A 44 -0.63 -1.77 -2.66
N ILE A 45 -0.09 -1.99 -3.87
CA ILE A 45 0.91 -3.04 -4.11
C ILE A 45 2.16 -2.80 -3.24
N SER A 46 2.62 -1.54 -3.17
CA SER A 46 3.80 -1.20 -2.38
C SER A 46 3.60 -1.46 -0.88
N GLU A 47 2.44 -1.08 -0.33
CA GLU A 47 2.08 -1.32 1.07
C GLU A 47 2.02 -2.82 1.37
N MET A 48 1.35 -3.60 0.51
CA MET A 48 1.27 -5.05 0.66
C MET A 48 2.63 -5.72 0.65
N MET A 49 3.57 -5.25 -0.19
CA MET A 49 4.93 -5.78 -0.23
C MET A 49 5.77 -5.37 0.98
N LEU A 50 5.61 -4.13 1.46
CA LEU A 50 6.38 -3.58 2.58
C LEU A 50 5.95 -4.14 3.95
N GLN A 51 4.78 -4.77 4.05
CA GLN A 51 4.39 -5.52 5.24
C GLN A 51 5.45 -6.59 5.56
N GLN A 52 6.08 -6.47 6.74
CA GLN A 52 7.09 -7.41 7.24
C GLN A 52 8.27 -7.66 6.27
N THR A 53 8.56 -6.72 5.35
CA THR A 53 9.67 -6.81 4.39
C THR A 53 10.44 -5.50 4.33
N GLN A 54 11.76 -5.55 4.22
CA GLN A 54 12.58 -4.34 4.14
C GLN A 54 12.46 -3.66 2.77
N VAL A 55 12.55 -2.32 2.75
CA VAL A 55 12.48 -1.50 1.53
C VAL A 55 13.45 -1.95 0.45
N THR A 56 14.68 -2.28 0.82
CA THR A 56 15.75 -2.75 -0.09
C THR A 56 15.38 -4.05 -0.79
N GLN A 57 14.69 -4.95 -0.08
CA GLN A 57 14.21 -6.21 -0.63
C GLN A 57 12.94 -6.02 -1.46
N ALA A 58 12.00 -5.18 -1.01
CA ALA A 58 10.72 -4.97 -1.70
C ALA A 58 10.87 -4.26 -3.05
N ARG A 59 11.82 -3.32 -3.18
CA ARG A 59 12.01 -2.50 -4.38
C ARG A 59 12.07 -3.28 -5.70
N PRO A 60 13.00 -4.24 -5.90
CA PRO A 60 13.08 -4.95 -7.17
C PRO A 60 11.87 -5.86 -7.43
N TYR A 61 11.13 -6.26 -6.39
CA TYR A 61 9.89 -7.03 -6.57
C TYR A 61 8.75 -6.13 -7.02
N PHE A 62 8.61 -4.94 -6.42
CA PHE A 62 7.63 -3.95 -6.83
C PHE A 62 7.79 -3.60 -8.31
N GLU A 63 9.01 -3.28 -8.75
CA GLU A 63 9.29 -2.91 -10.14
C GLU A 63 8.91 -4.04 -11.12
N ARG A 64 9.28 -5.29 -10.83
CA ARG A 64 8.92 -6.45 -11.67
C ARG A 64 7.41 -6.74 -11.66
N PHE A 65 6.78 -6.63 -10.49
CA PHE A 65 5.37 -6.90 -10.31
C PHE A 65 4.51 -5.88 -11.07
N MET A 66 4.81 -4.59 -10.93
CA MET A 66 4.14 -3.52 -11.66
C MET A 66 4.40 -3.59 -13.17
N SER A 67 5.57 -4.08 -13.59
CA SER A 67 5.81 -4.34 -15.01
C SER A 67 4.98 -5.51 -15.57
N ARG A 68 4.69 -6.54 -14.74
CA ARG A 68 3.92 -7.73 -15.15
C ARG A 68 2.43 -7.50 -15.06
N PHE A 69 1.98 -6.80 -14.02
CA PHE A 69 0.59 -6.47 -13.74
C PHE A 69 0.49 -4.94 -13.59
N PRO A 70 0.43 -4.17 -14.68
CA PRO A 70 0.41 -2.71 -14.61
C PRO A 70 -0.88 -2.15 -14.01
N THR A 71 -1.98 -2.90 -14.09
CA THR A 71 -3.29 -2.48 -13.57
C THR A 71 -3.91 -3.55 -12.68
N VAL A 72 -4.88 -3.14 -11.84
CA VAL A 72 -5.70 -4.07 -11.07
C VAL A 72 -6.46 -5.07 -11.96
N ALA A 73 -6.81 -4.67 -13.18
CA ALA A 73 -7.45 -5.56 -14.16
C ALA A 73 -6.51 -6.66 -14.64
N ASP A 74 -5.23 -6.32 -14.89
CA ASP A 74 -4.21 -7.31 -15.29
C ASP A 74 -3.94 -8.29 -14.15
N LEU A 75 -3.86 -7.78 -12.92
CA LEU A 75 -3.70 -8.62 -11.72
C LEU A 75 -4.90 -9.54 -11.50
N GLY A 76 -6.13 -9.03 -11.60
CA GLY A 76 -7.34 -9.83 -11.37
C GLY A 76 -7.62 -10.88 -12.46
N LYS A 77 -7.07 -10.70 -13.67
CA LYS A 77 -7.17 -11.68 -14.77
C LYS A 77 -6.07 -12.76 -14.73
N ALA A 78 -5.00 -12.52 -13.98
CA ALA A 78 -3.88 -13.44 -13.89
C ALA A 78 -4.30 -14.76 -13.22
N SER A 79 -3.58 -15.84 -13.53
CA SER A 79 -3.69 -17.06 -12.72
C SER A 79 -3.01 -16.86 -11.37
N LEU A 80 -3.48 -17.58 -10.34
CA LEU A 80 -2.82 -17.52 -9.03
C LEU A 80 -1.34 -17.92 -9.12
N ASP A 81 -1.00 -18.91 -9.96
CA ASP A 81 0.38 -19.36 -10.13
C ASP A 81 1.29 -18.26 -10.69
N GLU A 82 0.83 -17.45 -11.64
CA GLU A 82 1.58 -16.29 -12.14
C GLU A 82 1.83 -15.25 -11.05
N VAL A 83 0.85 -15.01 -10.18
CA VAL A 83 0.97 -14.08 -9.05
C VAL A 83 1.97 -14.63 -8.03
N LEU A 84 1.84 -15.91 -7.63
CA LEU A 84 2.77 -16.54 -6.70
C LEU A 84 4.20 -16.58 -7.25
N LYS A 85 4.35 -16.80 -8.55
CA LYS A 85 5.66 -16.77 -9.22
C LYS A 85 6.28 -15.38 -9.18
N SER A 86 5.49 -14.33 -9.39
CA SER A 86 5.94 -12.94 -9.28
C SER A 86 6.27 -12.53 -7.84
N TRP A 87 5.71 -13.22 -6.85
CA TRP A 87 5.92 -13.02 -5.41
C TRP A 87 7.05 -13.89 -4.82
N GLU A 88 7.57 -14.86 -5.58
CA GLU A 88 8.49 -15.88 -5.10
C GLU A 88 9.76 -15.27 -4.47
N GLY A 89 9.96 -15.49 -3.17
CA GLY A 89 11.09 -14.96 -2.41
C GLY A 89 10.78 -13.77 -1.49
N LEU A 90 9.58 -13.17 -1.56
CA LEU A 90 9.11 -12.17 -0.57
C LEU A 90 8.59 -12.80 0.73
N GLY A 91 8.35 -14.11 0.75
CA GLY A 91 7.73 -14.80 1.88
C GLY A 91 6.27 -14.40 2.11
N TYR A 92 5.65 -14.98 3.15
CA TYR A 92 4.27 -14.71 3.55
C TYR A 92 3.26 -14.76 2.38
N TYR A 93 3.22 -15.86 1.64
CA TYR A 93 2.39 -16.04 0.44
C TYR A 93 0.88 -15.87 0.66
N ALA A 94 0.40 -15.86 1.91
CA ALA A 94 -0.96 -15.46 2.22
C ALA A 94 -1.25 -14.02 1.73
N ARG A 95 -0.27 -13.10 1.79
CA ARG A 95 -0.40 -11.75 1.24
C ARG A 95 -0.68 -11.75 -0.25
N ALA A 96 0.09 -12.51 -1.02
CA ALA A 96 -0.09 -12.63 -2.47
C ALA A 96 -1.48 -13.19 -2.83
N ARG A 97 -1.95 -14.20 -2.08
CA ARG A 97 -3.28 -14.78 -2.28
C ARG A 97 -4.40 -13.79 -1.97
N ASN A 98 -4.30 -13.08 -0.84
CA ASN A 98 -5.28 -12.08 -0.45
C ASN A 98 -5.30 -10.91 -1.45
N LEU A 99 -4.12 -10.42 -1.84
CA LEU A 99 -3.95 -9.39 -2.86
C LEU A 99 -4.65 -9.78 -4.17
N HIS A 100 -4.44 -11.02 -4.64
CA HIS A 100 -5.07 -11.52 -5.86
C HIS A 100 -6.59 -11.63 -5.71
N SER A 101 -7.07 -12.18 -4.58
CA SER A 101 -8.50 -12.27 -4.27
C SER A 101 -9.17 -10.88 -4.25
N ALA A 102 -8.53 -9.89 -3.63
CA ALA A 102 -9.01 -8.52 -3.61
C ALA A 102 -9.02 -7.89 -5.01
N ALA A 103 -7.99 -8.14 -5.82
CA ALA A 103 -7.96 -7.64 -7.21
C ALA A 103 -9.09 -8.23 -8.05
N GLN A 104 -9.38 -9.53 -7.90
CA GLN A 104 -10.52 -10.19 -8.56
C GLN A 104 -11.85 -9.57 -8.14
N GLN A 105 -12.04 -9.31 -6.84
CA GLN A 105 -13.23 -8.64 -6.32
C GLN A 105 -13.39 -7.22 -6.89
N ILE A 106 -12.31 -6.43 -6.91
CA ILE A 106 -12.31 -5.07 -7.50
C ILE A 106 -12.67 -5.10 -8.99
N VAL A 107 -12.15 -6.07 -9.74
CA VAL A 107 -12.49 -6.23 -11.16
C VAL A 107 -13.96 -6.57 -11.35
N HIS A 108 -14.51 -7.47 -10.53
CA HIS A 108 -15.88 -7.95 -10.66
C HIS A 108 -16.93 -6.96 -10.13
N GLU A 109 -16.72 -6.40 -8.94
CA GLU A 109 -17.71 -5.60 -8.21
C GLU A 109 -17.55 -4.09 -8.44
N HIS A 110 -16.34 -3.64 -8.75
CA HIS A 110 -15.99 -2.22 -8.89
C HIS A 110 -15.50 -1.85 -10.29
N HIS A 111 -15.76 -2.69 -11.29
CA HIS A 111 -15.40 -2.46 -12.69
C HIS A 111 -13.91 -2.11 -12.90
N ALA A 112 -13.03 -2.78 -12.16
CA ALA A 112 -11.58 -2.55 -12.16
C ALA A 112 -11.15 -1.14 -11.75
N LYS A 113 -11.99 -0.44 -10.99
CA LYS A 113 -11.64 0.82 -10.33
C LYS A 113 -11.42 0.56 -8.84
N ILE A 114 -10.25 0.92 -8.32
CA ILE A 114 -10.00 0.86 -6.88
C ILE A 114 -10.96 1.84 -6.18
N PRO A 115 -11.74 1.39 -5.19
CA PRO A 115 -12.62 2.24 -4.41
C PRO A 115 -11.83 3.37 -3.74
N ASP A 116 -12.44 4.56 -3.62
CA ASP A 116 -11.85 5.75 -2.98
C ASP A 116 -12.42 6.00 -1.58
N ASP A 117 -13.27 5.11 -1.08
CA ASP A 117 -13.84 5.15 0.26
C ASP A 117 -13.17 4.13 1.20
N MET A 118 -12.80 4.60 2.40
CA MET A 118 -12.08 3.79 3.38
C MET A 118 -12.85 2.54 3.85
N GLU A 119 -14.19 2.61 3.88
CA GLU A 119 -15.02 1.49 4.32
C GLU A 119 -14.90 0.32 3.33
N THR A 120 -15.05 0.60 2.04
CA THR A 120 -14.90 -0.41 0.98
C THR A 120 -13.46 -0.91 0.88
N ILE A 121 -12.46 -0.03 0.94
CA ILE A 121 -11.05 -0.45 0.93
C ILE A 121 -10.75 -1.40 2.09
N SER A 122 -11.26 -1.11 3.29
CA SER A 122 -11.05 -1.95 4.49
C SER A 122 -11.77 -3.29 4.44
N SER A 123 -12.78 -3.44 3.59
CA SER A 123 -13.50 -4.69 3.40
C SER A 123 -12.75 -5.69 2.50
N LEU A 124 -11.75 -5.22 1.74
CA LEU A 124 -11.02 -6.05 0.78
C LEU A 124 -10.10 -7.06 1.50
N PRO A 125 -9.98 -8.30 0.99
CA PRO A 125 -9.13 -9.33 1.57
C PRO A 125 -7.68 -8.88 1.79
N GLY A 126 -7.21 -8.99 3.04
CA GLY A 126 -5.83 -8.65 3.40
C GLY A 126 -5.52 -7.17 3.53
N ILE A 127 -6.51 -6.29 3.37
CA ILE A 127 -6.40 -4.86 3.67
C ILE A 127 -6.88 -4.62 5.10
N GLY A 128 -5.93 -4.34 6.00
CA GLY A 128 -6.23 -3.92 7.37
C GLY A 128 -6.29 -2.40 7.51
N PRO A 129 -6.71 -1.88 8.68
CA PRO A 129 -6.91 -0.44 8.90
C PRO A 129 -5.67 0.43 8.66
N TYR A 130 -4.46 -0.13 8.72
CA TYR A 130 -3.23 0.58 8.35
C TYR A 130 -3.09 0.78 6.85
N THR A 131 -3.37 -0.26 6.05
CA THR A 131 -3.29 -0.21 4.58
C THR A 131 -4.44 0.62 4.01
N SER A 132 -5.63 0.58 4.62
CA SER A 132 -6.76 1.44 4.22
C SER A 132 -6.53 2.94 4.42
N ALA A 133 -5.64 3.32 5.34
CA ALA A 133 -5.30 4.72 5.59
C ALA A 133 -4.13 5.22 4.71
N ALA A 134 -3.43 4.29 4.05
CA ALA A 134 -2.30 4.58 3.18
C ALA A 134 -2.68 4.66 1.70
N VAL A 135 -3.65 3.84 1.28
CA VAL A 135 -4.30 3.83 -0.04
C VAL A 135 -5.38 4.89 -0.09
#